data_AF-A0A6V7IH54-F1
#
_entry.id   AF-A0A6V7IH54-F1
#
_cell.length_a   1.000
_cell.length_b   1.000
_cell.length_c   1.000
_cell.angle_alpha   90.00
_cell.angle_beta   90.00
_cell.angle_gamma   90.00
#
_symmetry.space_group_name_H-M   'P 1'
#
loop_
_entity.id
_entity.type
_entity.pdbx_description
1 polymer ?
#
loop_
_entity_poly.entity_id
_entity_poly.type
_entity_poly.pdbx_seq_one_letter_code
_entity_poly.pdbx_strand_id
1 'polypeptide(L)' 'PNGQAVPAQVTDNKDTTCSVAFTPRVVGEHRISVSHRNVPVIGSPFSCKVYDVTAIKVKDAKRGVIGVPVTFL' A
#
# COMPACT_ATOMS: atom_id res chain seq x y z
N PRO A 1 -5.96 5.29 10.63
CA PRO A 1 -7.08 4.46 10.13
C PRO A 1 -8.07 4.14 11.26
N ASN A 2 -9.35 4.49 11.11
CA ASN A 2 -10.36 4.55 12.18
C ASN A 2 -10.79 3.17 12.77
N GLY A 3 -9.91 2.18 12.80
CA GLY A 3 -10.20 0.83 13.31
C GLY A 3 -11.17 0.01 12.45
N GLN A 4 -11.59 0.52 11.28
CA GLN A 4 -12.54 -0.18 10.42
C GLN A 4 -11.86 -1.33 9.67
N ALA A 5 -12.42 -2.54 9.82
CA ALA A 5 -12.07 -3.69 8.99
C ALA A 5 -12.57 -3.46 7.55
N VAL A 6 -11.65 -3.52 6.59
CA VAL A 6 -11.99 -3.48 5.16
C VAL A 6 -12.24 -4.92 4.71
N PRO A 7 -13.36 -5.22 4.03
CA PRO A 7 -13.58 -6.55 3.48
C PRO A 7 -12.48 -6.88 2.47
N ALA A 8 -11.79 -7.99 2.71
CA ALA A 8 -10.79 -8.52 1.81
C ALA A 8 -11.38 -9.71 1.04
N GLN A 9 -11.11 -9.77 -0.25
CA GLN A 9 -11.39 -10.90 -1.11
C GLN A 9 -10.22 -11.87 -1.00
N VAL A 10 -10.50 -13.12 -0.64
CA VAL A 10 -9.49 -14.19 -0.55
C VAL A 10 -9.78 -15.20 -1.64
N THR A 11 -8.80 -15.42 -2.52
CA THR A 11 -8.85 -16.40 -3.60
C THR A 11 -7.84 -17.50 -3.29
N ASP A 12 -8.29 -18.75 -3.26
CA ASP A 12 -7.41 -19.91 -3.25
C ASP A 12 -6.98 -20.24 -4.68
N ASN A 13 -5.67 -20.21 -4.92
CA ASN A 13 -5.10 -20.43 -6.25
C ASN A 13 -4.92 -21.91 -6.58
N LYS A 14 -5.27 -22.84 -5.67
CA LYS A 14 -5.12 -24.30 -5.84
C LYS A 14 -3.69 -24.78 -6.12
N ASP A 15 -2.72 -23.94 -5.81
CA ASP A 15 -1.27 -24.17 -6.00
C ASP A 15 -0.51 -24.01 -4.68
N THR A 16 -1.20 -24.18 -3.55
CA THR A 16 -0.74 -23.91 -2.16
C THR A 16 -0.59 -22.43 -1.79
N THR A 17 -0.97 -21.50 -2.68
CA THR A 17 -0.98 -20.07 -2.39
C THR A 17 -2.40 -19.51 -2.26
N CYS A 18 -2.53 -18.40 -1.50
CA CYS A 18 -3.78 -17.65 -1.38
C CYS A 18 -3.51 -16.20 -1.77
N SER A 19 -4.37 -15.64 -2.62
CA SER A 19 -4.34 -14.22 -3.00
C SER A 19 -5.36 -13.45 -2.17
N VAL A 20 -4.93 -12.33 -1.59
CA VAL A 20 -5.80 -11.43 -0.80
C VAL A 20 -5.84 -10.07 -1.48
N ALA A 21 -7.04 -9.60 -1.83
CA ALA A 21 -7.26 -8.30 -2.45
C ALA A 21 -8.19 -7.45 -1.58
N PHE A 22 -7.88 -6.16 -1.41
CA PHE A 22 -8.73 -5.22 -0.71
C PHE A 22 -8.69 -3.86 -1.41
N THR A 23 -9.77 -3.09 -1.30
CA THR A 23 -9.83 -1.71 -1.82
C THR A 23 -9.84 -0.74 -0.65
N PRO A 24 -8.73 -0.02 -0.39
CA PRO A 24 -8.69 0.95 0.69
C PRO A 24 -9.61 2.14 0.40
N ARG A 25 -10.42 2.54 1.40
CA ARG A 25 -11.31 3.72 1.32
C ARG A 25 -10.73 4.98 1.94
N VAL A 26 -9.65 4.83 2.71
CA VAL A 26 -9.03 5.91 3.49
C VAL A 26 -7.55 5.96 3.18
N VAL A 27 -7.01 7.15 2.98
CA VAL A 27 -5.59 7.39 2.77
C VAL A 27 -4.82 7.23 4.09
N GLY A 28 -3.57 6.79 4.02
CA GLY A 28 -2.70 6.56 5.17
C GLY A 28 -2.16 5.15 5.27
N GLU A 29 -1.51 4.84 6.39
CA GLU A 29 -0.97 3.51 6.66
C GLU A 29 -2.07 2.56 7.13
N HIS A 30 -2.16 1.41 6.46
CA HIS A 30 -3.03 0.27 6.78
C HIS A 30 -2.19 -0.91 7.23
N ARG A 31 -2.69 -1.64 8.24
CA ARG A 31 -2.04 -2.83 8.78
C ARG A 31 -2.86 -4.06 8.42
N ILE A 32 -2.26 -4.96 7.66
CA ILE A 32 -2.90 -6.16 7.15
C ILE A 32 -2.44 -7.35 8.00
N SER A 33 -3.36 -7.89 8.80
CA SER A 33 -3.09 -9.07 9.63
C SER A 33 -3.52 -10.32 8.87
N VAL A 34 -2.55 -11.18 8.55
CA VAL A 34 -2.79 -12.48 7.92
C VAL A 34 -2.47 -13.58 8.93
N SER A 35 -3.38 -14.53 9.10
CA SER A 35 -3.21 -15.70 9.97
C SER A 35 -3.73 -16.95 9.29
N HIS A 36 -3.03 -18.07 9.50
CA HIS A 36 -3.44 -19.40 9.06
C HIS A 36 -3.67 -20.25 10.31
N ARG A 37 -4.88 -20.78 10.49
CA ARG A 37 -5.29 -21.55 11.69
C ARG A 37 -5.05 -20.79 13.01
N ASN A 38 -5.40 -19.50 13.05
CA ASN A 38 -5.14 -18.58 14.18
C ASN A 38 -3.65 -18.33 14.48
N VAL A 39 -2.73 -18.82 13.65
CA VAL A 39 -1.29 -18.53 13.77
C VAL A 39 -0.93 -17.47 12.74
N PRO A 40 -0.31 -16.34 13.14
CA PRO A 40 0.18 -15.34 12.20
C PRO A 40 1.17 -15.97 11.21
N VAL A 41 1.03 -15.66 9.93
CA VAL A 41 2.05 -16.05 8.94
C VAL A 41 3.31 -15.22 9.14
N ILE A 42 4.44 -15.72 8.65
CA ILE A 42 5.71 -14.99 8.70
C ILE A 42 5.55 -13.64 7.98
N GLY A 43 5.99 -12.55 8.63
CA GLY A 43 5.87 -11.20 8.11
C GLY A 43 4.53 -10.51 8.37
N SER A 44 3.54 -11.23 8.91
CA SER A 44 2.32 -10.61 9.43
C SER A 44 2.62 -9.90 10.76
N PRO A 45 2.14 -8.66 10.95
CA PRO A 45 1.31 -7.87 10.03
C PRO A 45 2.12 -7.18 8.92
N PHE A 46 1.49 -6.98 7.76
CA PHE A 46 2.06 -6.20 6.67
C PHE A 46 1.61 -4.74 6.74
N SER A 47 2.53 -3.79 6.56
CA SER A 47 2.20 -2.36 6.44
C SER A 47 1.99 -1.99 4.97
N CYS A 48 0.83 -1.41 4.66
CA CYS A 48 0.47 -0.91 3.34
C CYS A 48 0.20 0.59 3.42
N LYS A 49 0.98 1.41 2.71
CA LYS A 49 0.76 2.87 2.65
C LYS A 49 -0.09 3.22 1.45
N VAL A 50 -1.27 3.78 1.71
CA VAL A 50 -2.23 4.20 0.69
C VAL A 50 -2.15 5.71 0.53
N TYR A 51 -1.95 6.16 -0.70
CA TYR A 51 -1.78 7.59 -1.02
C TYR A 51 -2.91 8.06 -1.94
N ASP A 52 -3.33 9.31 -1.75
CA ASP A 52 -4.20 9.98 -2.71
C ASP A 52 -3.38 10.49 -3.88
N VAL A 53 -3.58 9.88 -5.06
CA VAL A 53 -2.87 10.28 -6.28
C VAL A 53 -3.24 11.69 -6.74
N THR A 54 -4.41 12.22 -6.36
CA THR A 54 -4.85 13.58 -6.70
C THR A 54 -4.20 14.65 -5.82
N ALA A 55 -3.75 14.25 -4.63
CA ALA A 55 -2.96 15.11 -3.73
C ALA A 55 -1.47 15.15 -4.11
N ILE A 56 -1.02 14.29 -5.04
CA ILE A 56 0.34 14.32 -5.57
C ILE A 56 0.43 15.49 -6.55
N LYS A 57 0.77 16.66 -6.02
CA LYS A 57 1.15 17.81 -6.82
C LYS A 57 2.61 17.66 -7.23
N VAL A 58 2.85 17.13 -8.42
CA VAL A 58 4.17 17.18 -9.04
C VAL A 58 4.44 18.65 -9.37
N LYS A 59 5.39 19.29 -8.70
CA LYS A 59 5.85 20.62 -9.12
C LYS A 59 6.51 20.49 -10.49
N ASP A 60 6.23 21.43 -11.39
CA ASP A 60 6.92 21.51 -12.68
C ASP A 60 8.43 21.47 -12.46
N ALA A 61 9.09 20.47 -13.05
CA ALA A 61 10.53 20.37 -13.01
C ALA A 61 11.11 21.55 -13.80
N LYS A 62 11.84 22.45 -13.12
CA LYS A 62 12.57 23.52 -13.81
C LYS A 62 13.52 22.88 -14.82
N ARG A 63 13.55 23.42 -16.04
CA ARG A 63 14.48 23.01 -17.10
C ARG A 63 15.90 23.07 -16.55
N GLY A 64 16.51 21.91 -16.31
CA GLY A 64 17.84 21.82 -15.71
C GLY A 64 18.92 22.31 -16.66
N VAL A 65 19.96 22.93 -16.11
CA VAL A 65 21.19 23.28 -16.83
C VAL A 65 22.22 22.19 -16.53
N ILE A 66 22.91 21.69 -17.55
CA ILE A 66 23.97 20.68 -17.41
C ILE A 66 25.00 21.18 -16.38
N GLY A 67 25.25 20.39 -15.34
CA GLY A 67 26.18 20.73 -14.25
C GLY A 67 25.54 21.31 -13.00
N VAL A 68 24.22 21.55 -12.97
CA VAL A 68 23.52 22.06 -11.78
C VAL A 68 22.49 21.04 -11.27
N PRO A 69 22.58 20.58 -10.01
CA PRO A 69 21.56 19.71 -9.43
C PRO A 69 20.23 20.47 -9.25
N VAL A 70 19.13 19.89 -9.73
CA VAL A 70 17.78 20.42 -9.54
C VAL A 70 17.01 19.51 -8.59
N THR A 71 16.53 20.09 -7.49
CA THR A 71 15.68 19.38 -6.52
C THR A 71 14.21 19.58 -6.87
N PHE A 72 13.47 18.47 -7.00
CA PHE A 72 12.01 18.47 -7.11
C PHE A 72 11.39 18.07 -5.76
N LEU A 73 10.23 18.65 -5.44
CA LEU A 73 9.44 18.41 -4.22
C LEU A 73 7.99 18.13 -4.63
#